data_AF-R6HBW5-F1
#
_entry.id   AF-R6HBW5-F1
#
_cell.length_a   1.000
_cell.length_b   1.000
_cell.length_c   1.000
_cell.angle_alpha   90.00
_cell.angle_beta   90.00
_cell.angle_gamma   90.00
#
_symmetry.space_group_name_H-M   'P 1'
#
loop_
_entity.id
_entity.type
_entity.pdbx_description
1 polymer ?
#
loop_
_entity_poly.entity_id
_entity_poly.type
_entity_poly.pdbx_seq_one_letter_code
_entity_poly.pdbx_strand_id
1 'polypeptide(L)' 'MWNEILNDLWRVYRGRLLGSVFGLFIGAMFLILGFLQTIFLLICISAGFFIGNKIDKKEDLLEWLDRLLPPGYHK' A
#
# COMPACT_ATOMS: atom_id res chain seq x y z
N MET A 1 17.84 4.47 -30.64
CA MET A 1 18.62 5.41 -29.81
C MET A 1 17.91 5.83 -28.52
N TRP A 2 16.92 6.74 -28.52
CA TRP A 2 16.30 7.21 -27.25
C TRP A 2 15.63 6.11 -26.42
N ASN A 3 14.94 5.17 -27.08
CA ASN A 3 14.28 4.06 -26.39
C ASN A 3 15.27 3.09 -25.74
N GLU A 4 16.46 2.92 -26.29
CA GLU A 4 17.50 2.02 -25.75
C GLU A 4 18.13 2.63 -24.50
N ILE A 5 18.43 3.94 -24.54
CA ILE A 5 18.94 4.69 -23.39
C ILE A 5 17.94 4.66 -22.23
N LEU A 6 16.65 4.86 -22.52
CA LEU A 6 15.59 4.75 -21.51
C LEU A 6 15.48 3.35 -20.92
N ASN A 7 15.62 2.30 -21.75
CA ASN A 7 15.52 0.92 -21.28
C ASN A 7 16.72 0.52 -20.39
N ASP A 8 17.93 0.99 -20.71
CA ASP A 8 19.10 0.78 -19.87
C ASP A 8 19.01 1.55 -18.55
N LEU A 9 18.57 2.81 -18.56
CA LEU A 9 18.30 3.56 -17.33
C LEU A 9 17.22 2.89 -16.48
N TRP A 10 16.17 2.36 -17.12
CA TRP A 10 15.08 1.66 -16.45
C TRP A 10 15.54 0.31 -15.86
N ARG A 11 16.45 -0.43 -16.52
CA ARG A 11 17.02 -1.67 -15.98
C ARG A 11 17.92 -1.43 -14.78
N VAL A 12 18.76 -0.39 -14.82
CA VAL A 12 19.78 -0.14 -13.78
C VAL A 12 19.20 0.61 -12.58
N TYR A 13 18.27 1.55 -12.79
CA TYR A 13 17.81 2.47 -11.75
C TYR A 13 16.32 2.41 -11.47
N ARG A 14 15.60 1.36 -11.91
CA ARG A 14 14.15 1.19 -11.78
C ARG A 14 13.60 1.62 -10.43
N GLY A 15 14.18 1.13 -9.34
CA GLY A 15 13.72 1.42 -7.98
C GLY A 15 13.96 2.88 -7.57
N ARG A 16 15.10 3.45 -7.98
CA ARG A 16 15.49 4.83 -7.63
C ARG A 16 14.67 5.86 -8.43
N LEU A 17 14.40 5.57 -9.70
CA LEU A 17 13.52 6.36 -10.56
C LEU A 17 12.06 6.29 -10.09
N LEU A 18 11.54 5.09 -9.82
CA LEU A 18 10.18 4.97 -9.27
C LEU A 18 10.08 5.74 -7.95
N GLY A 19 11.02 5.53 -7.02
CA GLY A 19 11.00 6.21 -5.72
C GLY A 19 11.00 7.73 -5.84
N SER A 20 11.86 8.31 -6.70
CA SER A 20 11.88 9.75 -6.93
C SER A 20 10.60 10.27 -7.58
N VAL A 21 10.07 9.58 -8.60
CA VAL A 21 8.82 10.00 -9.27
C VAL A 21 7.64 9.91 -8.29
N PHE A 22 7.58 8.85 -7.50
CA PHE A 22 6.53 8.64 -6.51
C PHE A 22 6.61 9.67 -5.37
N GLY A 23 7.81 9.94 -4.86
CA GLY A 23 8.04 10.96 -3.84
C GLY A 23 7.70 12.36 -4.34
N LEU A 24 8.05 12.67 -5.59
CA LEU A 24 7.73 13.95 -6.22
C LEU A 24 6.21 14.09 -6.44
N PHE A 25 5.53 13.02 -6.83
CA PHE A 25 4.09 12.99 -6.98
C PHE A 25 3.36 13.20 -5.64
N ILE A 26 3.76 12.46 -4.60
CA ILE A 26 3.19 12.62 -3.26
C ILE A 26 3.48 14.03 -2.73
N GLY A 27 4.71 14.51 -2.85
CA GLY A 27 5.09 15.87 -2.44
C GLY A 27 4.30 16.96 -3.17
N ALA A 28 4.04 16.78 -4.47
CA ALA A 28 3.19 17.68 -5.25
C ALA A 28 1.74 17.67 -4.73
N MET A 29 1.18 16.50 -4.39
CA MET A 29 -0.14 16.40 -3.76
C MET A 29 -0.17 17.11 -2.40
N PHE A 30 0.89 16.99 -1.59
CA PHE A 30 1.03 17.74 -0.33
C PHE A 30 1.02 19.25 -0.53
N LEU A 31 1.63 19.75 -1.62
CA LEU A 31 1.68 21.18 -1.93
C LEU A 31 0.33 21.73 -2.40
N ILE A 32 -0.42 20.95 -3.18
CA ILE A 32 -1.71 21.36 -3.78
C ILE A 32 -2.87 21.24 -2.79
N LEU A 33 -2.98 20.10 -2.09
CA LEU A 33 -4.06 19.82 -1.12
C LEU A 33 -3.73 20.40 0.27
N GLY A 34 -2.45 20.54 0.59
CA GLY A 34 -1.99 20.92 1.92
C GLY A 34 -1.70 19.71 2.83
N PHE A 35 -0.89 19.96 3.86
CA PHE A 35 -0.30 18.93 4.74
C PHE A 35 -1.33 18.08 5.49
N LEU A 36 -2.38 18.70 6.04
CA LEU A 36 -3.41 18.00 6.81
C LEU A 36 -4.30 17.12 5.94
N GLN A 37 -4.62 17.57 4.71
CA GLN A 37 -5.48 16.81 3.78
C GLN A 37 -4.80 15.53 3.32
N THR A 38 -3.48 15.57 3.06
CA THR A 38 -2.71 14.40 2.65
C THR A 38 -2.54 13.38 3.76
N ILE A 39 -2.34 13.83 5.02
CA ILE A 39 -2.32 12.92 6.18
C ILE A 39 -3.70 12.27 6.38
N PHE A 40 -4.79 13.05 6.30
CA PHE A 40 -6.15 12.50 6.40
C PHE A 40 -6.41 11.45 5.32
N LEU A 41 -6.01 11.74 4.08
CA LEU A 41 -6.13 10.82 2.94
C LEU A 41 -5.30 9.54 3.14
N LEU A 42 -4.06 9.64 3.64
CA LEU A 42 -3.24 8.48 3.99
C LEU A 42 -3.90 7.61 5.08
N ILE A 43 -4.45 8.23 6.12
CA ILE A 43 -5.17 7.52 7.18
C ILE A 43 -6.38 6.81 6.59
N CYS A 44 -7.20 7.49 5.76
CA CYS A 44 -8.34 6.87 5.08
C CYS A 44 -7.93 5.69 4.18
N ILE A 45 -6.86 5.81 3.41
CA ILE A 45 -6.36 4.72 2.56
C ILE A 45 -5.89 3.55 3.43
N SER A 46 -5.13 3.81 4.50
CA SER A 46 -4.66 2.77 5.40
C SER A 46 -5.81 2.05 6.12
N ALA A 47 -6.83 2.80 6.56
CA ALA A 47 -8.03 2.26 7.18
C ALA A 47 -8.86 1.45 6.19
N GLY A 48 -9.07 1.98 4.98
CA GLY A 48 -9.75 1.28 3.89
C GLY A 48 -9.04 -0.01 3.48
N PHE A 49 -7.70 0.01 3.41
CA PHE A 49 -6.89 -1.18 3.16
C PHE A 49 -6.98 -2.17 4.31
N PHE A 50 -6.93 -1.73 5.56
CA PHE A 50 -7.06 -2.62 6.72
C PHE A 50 -8.44 -3.29 6.75
N ILE A 51 -9.51 -2.51 6.53
CA ILE A 51 -10.89 -3.02 6.47
C ILE A 51 -11.07 -3.95 5.27
N GLY A 52 -10.61 -3.56 4.09
CA GLY A 52 -10.68 -4.37 2.87
C GLY A 52 -9.92 -5.69 3.01
N ASN A 53 -8.70 -5.65 3.51
CA ASN A 53 -7.88 -6.83 3.79
C ASN A 53 -8.53 -7.73 4.86
N LYS A 54 -9.27 -7.15 5.82
CA LYS A 54 -10.05 -7.89 6.82
C LYS A 54 -11.31 -8.55 6.23
N ILE A 55 -11.88 -7.97 5.17
CA ILE A 55 -13.03 -8.53 4.45
C ILE A 55 -12.58 -9.67 3.53
N ASP A 56 -11.44 -9.53 2.86
CA ASP A 56 -10.83 -10.56 2.01
C ASP A 56 -10.29 -11.74 2.85
N LYS A 57 -9.65 -11.47 3.99
CA LYS A 57 -9.13 -12.49 4.92
C LYS A 57 -10.22 -13.21 5.75
N LYS A 58 -11.47 -13.34 5.30
CA LYS A 58 -12.47 -14.12 6.06
C LYS A 58 -12.04 -15.57 6.33
N GLU A 59 -11.14 -16.13 5.51
CA GLU A 59 -10.54 -17.45 5.72
C GLU A 59 -9.37 -17.40 6.73
N ASP A 60 -8.41 -16.49 6.53
CA ASP A 60 -7.24 -16.27 7.40
C ASP A 60 -7.60 -15.78 8.82
N LEU A 61 -8.64 -14.96 8.97
CA LEU A 61 -9.08 -14.43 10.26
C LEU A 61 -9.81 -15.49 11.08
N LEU A 62 -10.57 -16.38 10.42
CA LEU A 62 -11.15 -17.54 11.09
C LEU A 62 -10.02 -18.44 11.57
N GLU A 63 -9.03 -18.74 10.74
CA GLU A 63 -7.91 -19.60 11.09
C GLU A 63 -7.01 -18.99 12.19
N TRP A 64 -6.80 -17.67 12.18
CA TRP A 64 -6.08 -16.96 13.25
C TRP A 64 -6.89 -16.89 14.55
N LEU A 65 -8.22 -16.74 14.46
CA LEU A 65 -9.13 -16.75 15.61
C LEU A 65 -9.24 -18.16 16.23
N ASP A 66 -9.34 -19.20 15.41
CA ASP A 66 -9.42 -20.60 15.82
C ASP A 66 -8.11 -21.08 16.46
N ARG A 67 -6.98 -20.46 16.09
CA ARG A 67 -5.67 -20.70 16.72
C ARG A 67 -5.52 -20.00 18.07
N LEU A 68 -6.27 -18.92 18.32
CA LEU A 68 -6.25 -18.17 19.57
C LEU A 68 -7.33 -18.63 20.56
N LEU A 69 -8.39 -19.26 20.06
CA LEU A 69 -9.51 -19.77 20.85
C LEU A 69 -9.33 -21.29 21.06
N PRO A 70 -9.28 -21.80 22.31
CA PRO A 70 -9.08 -23.23 22.54
C PRO A 70 -10.21 -24.06 21.88
N PRO A 71 -9.88 -25.20 21.26
CA PRO A 71 -10.80 -25.97 20.42
C PRO A 71 -11.96 -26.47 21.26
N GLY A 72 -13.14 -25.91 21.04
CA GLY A 72 -14.26 -26.16 21.93
C GLY A 72 -15.62 -25.68 21.43
N TYR A 73 -15.93 -25.83 20.14
CA TYR A 73 -17.33 -25.77 19.72
C TYR A 73 -17.60 -26.51 18.41
N HIS A 74 -17.88 -27.81 18.52
CA HIS A 74 -18.55 -28.58 17.48
C HIS A 74 -19.84 -29.13 18.09
N LYS A 75 -20.99 -28.62 17.62
CA LYS A 75 -22.29 -29.28 17.66
C LYS A 75 -23.10 -28.84 16.45
#